data_AF-A0A1Y0EC08-F1
#
_entry.id   AF-A0A1Y0EC08-F1
#
_cell.length_a   1.000
_cell.length_b   1.000
_cell.length_c   1.000
_cell.angle_alpha   90.00
_cell.angle_beta   90.00
_cell.angle_gamma   90.00
#
_symmetry.space_group_name_H-M   'P 1'
#
loop_
_entity.id
_entity.type
_entity.pdbx_description
1 polymer ?
#
loop_
_entity_poly.entity_id
_entity_poly.type
_entity_poly.pdbx_seq_one_letter_code
_entity_poly.pdbx_strand_id
1 'polypeptide(L)'
;MKLFTAIISIAAMVILVTLGAVSAGLASRELSAAFVGPDERASSILFWTDPPVALPISSGSRHQRRLLSSCLFLLSSQGLSFQAAEVRQAITDNCAIQAHHAQASGLELAEIHAVLAVEQLAAGDLAAVDQMLRHSLALAPTDLAMILYRIRIGLLAFSPEQLTQNGGLLEGELPVLIGSGRGVTIAASLYVQMAELRPIVDRIADALPALDRQRFLNALRREIRG
;
A
#
# COMPACT_ATOMS: atom_id res chain seq x y z
N MET A 1 50.72 31.05 -7.82
CA MET A 1 49.77 30.96 -6.68
C MET A 1 48.46 31.72 -6.92
N LYS A 2 48.44 33.05 -7.15
CA LYS A 2 47.19 33.84 -7.28
C LYS A 2 46.23 33.37 -8.39
N LEU A 3 46.75 32.91 -9.53
CA LEU A 3 45.94 32.43 -10.65
C LEU A 3 45.21 31.12 -10.32
N PHE A 4 45.88 30.24 -9.56
CA PHE A 4 45.35 28.92 -9.20
C PHE A 4 44.22 29.03 -8.15
N THR A 5 44.37 29.94 -7.18
CA THR A 5 43.30 30.27 -6.23
C THR A 5 42.10 30.91 -6.91
N ALA A 6 42.29 31.78 -7.90
CA ALA A 6 41.20 32.38 -8.66
C ALA A 6 40.38 31.34 -9.44
N ILE A 7 41.03 30.38 -10.09
CA ILE A 7 40.36 29.30 -10.83
C ILE A 7 39.54 28.40 -9.89
N ILE A 8 40.08 28.05 -8.72
CA ILE A 8 39.36 27.24 -7.73
C ILE A 8 38.13 27.98 -7.19
N SER A 9 38.25 29.27 -6.90
CA SER A 9 37.12 30.09 -6.43
C SER A 9 36.01 30.19 -7.47
N ILE A 10 36.36 30.36 -8.76
CA ILE A 10 35.37 30.40 -9.85
C ILE A 10 34.67 29.05 -10.00
N ALA A 11 35.43 27.94 -9.99
CA ALA A 11 34.85 26.60 -10.08
C ALA A 11 33.91 26.30 -8.90
N ALA A 12 34.29 26.65 -7.67
CA ALA A 12 33.44 26.52 -6.49
C ALA A 12 32.16 27.35 -6.60
N MET A 13 32.25 28.58 -7.13
CA MET A 13 31.10 29.45 -7.33
C MET A 13 30.13 28.88 -8.38
N VAL A 14 30.64 28.35 -9.50
CA VAL A 14 29.81 27.68 -10.52
C VAL A 14 29.13 26.44 -9.95
N ILE A 15 29.82 25.62 -9.17
CA ILE A 15 29.24 24.45 -8.50
C ILE A 15 28.13 24.87 -7.52
N LEU A 16 28.36 25.90 -6.71
CA LEU A 16 27.33 26.38 -5.76
C LEU A 16 26.11 26.98 -6.46
N VAL A 17 26.31 27.72 -7.57
CA VAL A 17 25.20 28.28 -8.36
C VAL A 17 24.41 27.18 -9.05
N THR A 18 25.08 26.17 -9.62
CA THR A 18 24.40 25.04 -10.25
C THR A 18 23.63 24.19 -9.24
N LEU A 19 24.21 23.90 -8.06
CA LEU A 19 23.46 23.24 -6.98
C LEU A 19 22.27 24.08 -6.53
N GLY A 20 22.46 25.38 -6.31
CA GLY A 20 21.37 26.29 -5.92
C GLY A 20 20.23 26.32 -6.93
N ALA A 21 20.53 26.35 -8.22
CA ALA A 21 19.54 26.30 -9.29
C ALA A 21 18.80 24.95 -9.35
N VAL A 22 19.51 23.83 -9.17
CA VAL A 22 18.90 22.49 -9.11
C VAL A 22 17.99 22.35 -7.88
N SER A 23 18.45 22.80 -6.70
CA SER A 23 17.65 22.77 -5.47
C SER A 23 16.42 23.67 -5.55
N ALA A 24 16.54 24.88 -6.11
CA ALA A 24 15.41 25.77 -6.32
C ALA A 24 14.41 25.21 -7.35
N GLY A 25 14.90 24.58 -8.42
CA GLY A 25 14.06 23.90 -9.41
C GLY A 25 13.28 22.74 -8.82
N LEU A 26 13.91 21.93 -7.95
CA LEU A 26 13.24 20.87 -7.20
C LEU A 26 12.20 21.44 -6.23
N ALA A 27 12.56 22.45 -5.45
CA ALA A 27 11.64 23.09 -4.50
C ALA A 27 10.43 23.74 -5.19
N SER A 28 10.62 24.40 -6.34
CA SER A 28 9.52 24.97 -7.12
C SER A 28 8.57 23.90 -7.65
N ARG A 29 9.10 22.77 -8.14
CA ARG A 29 8.27 21.64 -8.58
C ARG A 29 7.48 21.03 -7.42
N GLU A 30 8.12 20.91 -6.26
CA GLU A 30 7.48 20.39 -5.03
C GLU A 30 6.36 21.33 -4.56
N LEU A 31 6.56 22.64 -4.69
CA LEU A 31 5.54 23.64 -4.36
C LEU A 31 4.37 23.58 -5.35
N SER A 32 4.62 23.49 -6.65
CA SER A 32 3.57 23.36 -7.68
C SER A 32 2.75 22.08 -7.53
N ALA A 33 3.39 20.98 -7.13
CA ALA A 33 2.73 19.72 -6.80
C ALA A 33 1.75 19.82 -5.62
N ALA A 34 2.01 20.72 -4.67
CA ALA A 34 1.10 20.98 -3.55
C ALA A 34 -0.16 21.76 -3.95
N PHE A 35 -0.20 22.37 -5.14
CA PHE A 35 -1.31 23.19 -5.65
C PHE A 35 -2.14 22.51 -6.74
N VAL A 36 -1.92 21.23 -7.04
CA VAL A 36 -2.75 20.51 -8.01
C VAL A 36 -4.16 20.35 -7.43
N GLY A 37 -5.08 21.17 -7.95
CA GLY A 37 -6.50 21.16 -7.61
C GLY A 37 -7.29 20.11 -8.41
N PRO A 38 -8.55 19.86 -8.02
CA PRO A 38 -9.41 18.91 -8.72
C PRO A 38 -9.77 19.38 -10.13
N ASP A 39 -9.90 18.42 -11.05
CA ASP A 39 -10.40 18.66 -12.41
C ASP A 39 -11.87 19.13 -12.36
N GLU A 40 -12.17 20.26 -13.00
CA GLU A 40 -13.51 20.87 -13.07
C GLU A 40 -14.52 19.99 -13.83
N ARG A 41 -14.05 18.98 -14.58
CA ARG A 41 -14.90 18.02 -15.30
C ARG A 41 -15.14 16.72 -14.55
N ALA A 42 -14.47 16.50 -13.42
CA ALA A 42 -14.69 15.34 -12.60
C ALA A 42 -16.06 15.44 -11.92
N SER A 43 -16.94 14.45 -12.15
CA SER A 43 -18.14 14.30 -11.35
C SER A 43 -17.73 14.22 -9.88
N SER A 44 -18.47 14.90 -9.00
CA SER A 44 -18.16 15.19 -7.60
C SER A 44 -17.97 13.96 -6.67
N ILE A 45 -17.85 12.76 -7.24
CA ILE A 45 -17.57 11.49 -6.57
C ILE A 45 -16.11 11.03 -6.84
N LEU A 46 -15.41 11.62 -7.82
CA LEU A 46 -14.11 11.17 -8.31
C LEU A 46 -13.09 12.33 -8.33
N PHE A 47 -12.63 12.74 -7.14
CA PHE A 47 -11.50 13.66 -7.02
C PHE A 47 -10.20 12.98 -7.42
N TRP A 48 -9.80 13.06 -8.69
CA TRP A 48 -8.48 12.61 -9.11
C TRP A 48 -7.86 13.65 -10.04
N THR A 49 -6.57 13.87 -9.87
CA THR A 49 -5.78 14.75 -10.72
C THR A 49 -5.77 14.17 -12.13
N ASP A 50 -6.09 15.00 -13.13
CA ASP A 50 -5.99 14.60 -14.54
C ASP A 50 -4.53 14.20 -14.81
N PRO A 51 -4.24 12.92 -15.12
CA PRO A 51 -2.91 12.53 -15.56
C PRO A 51 -2.58 13.32 -16.84
N PRO A 52 -1.39 13.93 -16.99
CA PRO A 52 -0.12 13.46 -16.44
C PRO A 52 0.62 14.58 -15.70
N VAL A 53 0.21 14.94 -14.48
CA VAL A 53 1.01 15.90 -13.71
C VAL A 53 2.27 15.20 -13.20
N ALA A 54 3.41 15.49 -13.82
CA ALA A 54 4.72 15.00 -13.37
C ALA A 54 5.11 15.65 -12.02
N LEU A 55 4.75 14.99 -10.92
CA LEU A 55 5.14 15.42 -9.57
C LEU A 55 6.60 15.00 -9.32
N PRO A 56 7.41 15.84 -8.65
CA PRO A 56 8.75 15.43 -8.22
C PRO A 56 8.68 14.25 -7.24
N ILE A 57 9.71 13.40 -7.24
CA ILE A 57 9.68 12.06 -6.63
C ILE A 57 9.30 12.07 -5.14
N SER A 58 9.62 13.12 -4.36
CA SER A 58 9.46 13.11 -2.90
C SER A 58 8.08 13.58 -2.39
N SER A 59 7.50 14.63 -2.97
CA SER A 59 6.07 14.96 -2.74
C SER A 59 5.16 14.06 -3.57
N GLY A 60 5.55 13.74 -4.80
CA GLY A 60 4.85 12.83 -5.69
C GLY A 60 4.64 11.47 -5.05
N SER A 61 5.68 10.86 -4.47
CA SER A 61 5.54 9.57 -3.77
C SER A 61 4.60 9.66 -2.56
N ARG A 62 4.67 10.71 -1.73
CA ARG A 62 3.78 10.86 -0.56
C ARG A 62 2.33 11.12 -0.96
N HIS A 63 2.12 11.95 -1.97
CA HIS A 63 0.79 12.23 -2.52
C HIS A 63 0.21 10.98 -3.15
N GLN A 64 0.95 10.31 -4.03
CA GLN A 64 0.55 9.06 -4.67
C GLN A 64 0.30 7.94 -3.65
N ARG A 65 1.15 7.83 -2.63
CA ARG A 65 0.92 6.89 -1.53
C ARG A 65 -0.40 7.14 -0.81
N ARG A 66 -0.70 8.40 -0.47
CA ARG A 66 -1.98 8.79 0.15
C ARG A 66 -3.16 8.52 -0.79
N LEU A 67 -2.99 8.83 -2.08
CA LEU A 67 -3.98 8.62 -3.12
C LEU A 67 -4.35 7.14 -3.25
N LEU A 68 -3.34 6.29 -3.41
CA LEU A 68 -3.50 4.84 -3.54
C LEU A 68 -3.98 4.18 -2.23
N SER A 69 -3.56 4.69 -1.07
CA SER A 69 -4.13 4.26 0.22
C SER A 69 -5.63 4.57 0.32
N SER A 70 -6.07 5.73 -0.17
CA SER A 70 -7.50 6.07 -0.25
C SER A 70 -8.24 5.17 -1.24
N CYS A 71 -7.62 4.83 -2.37
CA CYS A 71 -8.13 3.82 -3.28
C CYS A 71 -8.34 2.47 -2.59
N LEU A 72 -7.34 1.95 -1.89
CA LEU A 72 -7.45 0.69 -1.15
C LEU A 72 -8.53 0.77 -0.05
N PHE A 73 -8.65 1.90 0.64
CA PHE A 73 -9.72 2.10 1.61
C PHE A 73 -11.12 2.03 0.96
N LEU A 74 -11.31 2.69 -0.19
CA LEU A 74 -12.58 2.67 -0.93
C LEU A 74 -12.89 1.29 -1.47
N LEU A 75 -11.92 0.64 -2.12
CA LEU A 75 -12.02 -0.71 -2.69
C LEU A 75 -12.27 -1.77 -1.62
N SER A 76 -11.77 -1.55 -0.41
CA SER A 76 -12.06 -2.37 0.77
C SER A 76 -13.21 -1.83 1.62
N SER A 77 -14.00 -0.86 1.19
CA SER A 77 -15.13 -0.43 1.99
C SER A 77 -16.30 -1.41 1.82
N GLN A 78 -17.00 -1.74 2.91
CA GLN A 78 -18.27 -2.48 2.77
C GLN A 78 -19.28 -1.66 1.95
N GLY A 79 -19.25 -0.33 2.05
CA GLY A 79 -20.08 0.57 1.27
C GLY A 79 -19.97 0.36 -0.24
N LEU A 80 -18.78 0.04 -0.75
CA LEU A 80 -18.59 -0.25 -2.17
C LEU A 80 -19.34 -1.51 -2.62
N SER A 81 -19.43 -2.55 -1.78
CA SER A 81 -20.14 -3.79 -2.14
C SER A 81 -21.65 -3.60 -2.35
N PHE A 82 -22.24 -2.53 -1.81
CA PHE A 82 -23.65 -2.18 -2.01
C PHE A 82 -23.89 -1.31 -3.26
N GLN A 83 -22.83 -0.86 -3.94
CA GLN A 83 -22.95 -0.07 -5.16
C GLN A 83 -23.27 -0.96 -6.37
N ALA A 84 -23.89 -0.35 -7.39
CA ALA A 84 -24.12 -1.00 -8.68
C ALA A 84 -22.79 -1.50 -9.28
N ALA A 85 -22.84 -2.59 -10.06
CA ALA A 85 -21.66 -3.23 -10.62
C ALA A 85 -20.83 -2.26 -11.48
N GLU A 86 -21.50 -1.39 -12.23
CA GLU A 86 -20.90 -0.39 -13.10
C GLU A 86 -20.13 0.66 -12.29
N VAL A 87 -20.66 1.08 -11.14
CA VAL A 87 -20.00 2.03 -10.23
C VAL A 87 -18.77 1.39 -9.59
N ARG A 88 -18.87 0.12 -9.17
CA ARG A 88 -17.75 -0.62 -8.61
C ARG A 88 -16.62 -0.78 -9.63
N GLN A 89 -16.98 -1.10 -10.88
CA GLN A 89 -16.01 -1.22 -11.97
C GLN A 89 -15.33 0.12 -12.24
N ALA A 90 -16.10 1.20 -12.39
CA ALA A 90 -15.53 2.53 -12.64
C ALA A 90 -14.57 2.99 -11.53
N ILE A 91 -14.88 2.72 -10.26
CA ILE A 91 -13.98 3.03 -9.14
C ILE A 91 -12.69 2.19 -9.23
N THR A 92 -12.82 0.90 -9.55
CA THR A 92 -11.67 0.00 -9.70
C THR A 92 -10.77 0.44 -10.85
N ASP A 93 -11.33 0.75 -12.02
CA ASP A 93 -10.60 1.21 -13.20
C ASP A 93 -9.86 2.53 -12.91
N ASN A 94 -10.53 3.48 -12.25
CA ASN A 94 -9.90 4.75 -11.89
C ASN A 94 -8.72 4.56 -10.93
N CYS A 95 -8.86 3.69 -9.94
CA CYS A 95 -7.76 3.36 -9.04
C CYS A 95 -6.61 2.65 -9.77
N ALA A 96 -6.93 1.74 -10.69
CA ALA A 96 -5.94 1.05 -11.51
C ALA A 96 -5.16 2.03 -12.41
N ILE A 97 -5.83 2.99 -13.05
CA ILE A 97 -5.17 4.03 -13.86
C ILE A 97 -4.13 4.79 -13.03
N GLN A 98 -4.47 5.16 -11.78
CA GLN A 98 -3.55 5.85 -10.89
C GLN A 98 -2.36 4.96 -10.47
N ALA A 99 -2.61 3.68 -10.20
CA ALA A 99 -1.56 2.72 -9.87
C ALA A 99 -0.60 2.50 -11.04
N HIS A 100 -1.11 2.29 -12.26
CA HIS A 100 -0.32 2.18 -13.48
C HIS A 100 0.49 3.45 -13.76
N HIS A 101 -0.11 4.62 -13.56
CA HIS A 101 0.60 5.90 -13.72
C HIS A 101 1.76 6.05 -12.71
N ALA A 102 1.51 5.71 -11.44
CA ALA A 102 2.53 5.73 -10.41
C ALA A 102 3.67 4.74 -10.72
N GLN A 103 3.34 3.53 -11.19
CA GLN A 103 4.31 2.53 -11.60
C GLN A 103 5.15 3.00 -12.81
N ALA A 104 4.51 3.52 -13.85
CA ALA A 104 5.18 4.05 -15.04
C ALA A 104 6.09 5.25 -14.73
N SER A 105 5.78 5.98 -13.66
CA SER A 105 6.62 7.08 -13.14
C SER A 105 7.84 6.59 -12.35
N GLY A 106 8.02 5.28 -12.18
CA GLY A 106 9.14 4.66 -11.47
C GLY A 106 8.98 4.66 -9.95
N LEU A 107 7.77 4.82 -9.42
CA LEU A 107 7.52 4.70 -7.99
C LEU A 107 7.41 3.23 -7.58
N GLU A 108 8.12 2.87 -6.51
CA GLU A 108 8.10 1.53 -5.90
C GLU A 108 7.35 1.61 -4.57
N LEU A 109 6.02 1.46 -4.62
CA LEU A 109 5.13 1.55 -3.45
C LEU A 109 4.29 0.28 -3.32
N ALA A 110 4.13 -0.21 -2.09
CA ALA A 110 3.33 -1.40 -1.82
C ALA A 110 1.85 -1.21 -2.21
N GLU A 111 1.33 0.01 -2.11
CA GLU A 111 -0.03 0.39 -2.48
C GLU A 111 -0.30 0.21 -3.97
N ILE A 112 0.70 0.47 -4.85
CA ILE A 112 0.57 0.26 -6.30
C ILE A 112 0.19 -1.19 -6.56
N HIS A 113 1.00 -2.12 -6.08
CA HIS A 113 0.77 -3.54 -6.32
C HIS A 113 -0.50 -4.05 -5.64
N ALA A 114 -0.88 -3.53 -4.46
CA ALA A 114 -2.14 -3.92 -3.85
C ALA A 114 -3.36 -3.44 -4.66
N VAL A 115 -3.32 -2.25 -5.25
CA VAL A 115 -4.40 -1.77 -6.14
C VAL A 115 -4.44 -2.60 -7.42
N LEU A 116 -3.28 -2.87 -8.03
CA LEU A 116 -3.21 -3.73 -9.21
C LEU A 116 -3.69 -5.16 -8.91
N ALA A 117 -3.48 -5.69 -7.70
CA ALA A 117 -4.07 -6.97 -7.31
C ALA A 117 -5.61 -6.94 -7.36
N VAL A 118 -6.25 -5.83 -7.02
CA VAL A 118 -7.71 -5.69 -7.13
C VAL A 118 -8.16 -5.63 -8.59
N GLU A 119 -7.42 -4.93 -9.45
CA GLU A 119 -7.65 -4.92 -10.90
C GLU A 119 -7.57 -6.34 -11.48
N GLN A 120 -6.51 -7.08 -11.17
CA GLN A 120 -6.33 -8.47 -11.65
C GLN A 120 -7.39 -9.42 -11.11
N LEU A 121 -7.83 -9.20 -9.86
CA LEU A 121 -8.96 -9.94 -9.28
C LEU A 121 -10.26 -9.69 -10.07
N ALA A 122 -10.53 -8.45 -10.47
CA ALA A 122 -11.68 -8.12 -11.31
C ALA A 122 -11.60 -8.76 -12.71
N ALA A 123 -10.39 -8.94 -13.24
CA ALA A 123 -10.13 -9.66 -14.48
C ALA A 123 -10.17 -11.19 -14.34
N GLY A 124 -10.20 -11.73 -13.11
CA GLY A 124 -10.18 -13.16 -12.84
C GLY A 124 -8.80 -13.82 -12.94
N ASP A 125 -7.71 -13.05 -13.04
CA ASP A 125 -6.34 -13.57 -13.11
C ASP A 125 -5.75 -13.76 -11.71
N LEU A 126 -6.10 -14.89 -11.07
CA LEU A 126 -5.65 -15.20 -9.71
C LEU A 126 -4.13 -15.38 -9.58
N ALA A 127 -3.43 -15.75 -10.66
CA ALA A 127 -1.97 -15.88 -10.64
C ALA A 127 -1.31 -14.50 -10.58
N ALA A 128 -1.82 -13.54 -11.37
CA ALA A 128 -1.37 -12.15 -11.30
C ALA A 128 -1.71 -11.52 -9.93
N VAL A 129 -2.86 -11.85 -9.33
CA VAL A 129 -3.20 -11.41 -7.96
C VAL A 129 -2.13 -11.87 -6.96
N ASP A 130 -1.75 -13.15 -6.94
CA ASP A 130 -0.74 -13.67 -6.00
C ASP A 130 0.61 -12.96 -6.20
N GLN A 131 1.03 -12.78 -7.45
CA GLN A 131 2.26 -12.07 -7.77
C GLN A 131 2.24 -10.62 -7.25
N MET A 132 1.16 -9.89 -7.48
CA MET A 132 1.03 -8.51 -7.01
C MET A 132 1.00 -8.40 -5.49
N LEU A 133 0.31 -9.32 -4.80
CA LEU A 133 0.30 -9.36 -3.34
C LEU A 133 1.69 -9.67 -2.77
N ARG A 134 2.46 -10.57 -3.39
CA ARG A 134 3.85 -10.85 -3.00
C ARG A 134 4.77 -9.64 -3.17
N HIS A 135 4.66 -8.91 -4.28
CA HIS A 135 5.41 -7.66 -4.47
C HIS A 135 5.03 -6.61 -3.41
N SER A 136 3.73 -6.44 -3.15
CA SER A 136 3.25 -5.52 -2.12
C SER A 136 3.79 -5.90 -0.73
N LEU A 137 3.82 -7.19 -0.39
CA LEU A 137 4.39 -7.70 0.86
C LEU A 137 5.89 -7.39 0.94
N ALA A 138 6.66 -7.63 -0.12
CA ALA A 138 8.09 -7.38 -0.14
C ALA A 138 8.44 -5.90 0.10
N LEU A 139 7.63 -4.97 -0.42
CA LEU A 139 7.84 -3.53 -0.26
C LEU A 139 7.39 -2.99 1.12
N ALA A 140 6.37 -3.61 1.72
CA ALA A 140 5.84 -3.19 3.02
C ALA A 140 5.49 -4.40 3.92
N PRO A 141 6.50 -5.14 4.42
CA PRO A 141 6.28 -6.37 5.17
C PRO A 141 5.75 -6.11 6.58
N THR A 142 6.02 -4.94 7.15
CA THR A 142 5.65 -4.59 8.53
C THR A 142 4.58 -3.50 8.63
N ASP A 143 4.05 -3.01 7.51
CA ASP A 143 3.06 -1.94 7.49
C ASP A 143 1.67 -2.51 7.77
N LEU A 144 1.20 -2.34 9.01
CA LEU A 144 -0.07 -2.90 9.47
C LEU A 144 -1.27 -2.55 8.59
N ALA A 145 -1.32 -1.35 7.99
CA ALA A 145 -2.45 -0.99 7.12
C ALA A 145 -2.42 -1.82 5.83
N MET A 146 -1.23 -2.00 5.25
CA MET A 146 -1.05 -2.82 4.05
C MET A 146 -1.29 -4.30 4.30
N ILE A 147 -0.87 -4.83 5.45
CA ILE A 147 -1.17 -6.20 5.89
C ILE A 147 -2.69 -6.45 5.80
N LEU A 148 -3.50 -5.54 6.33
CA LEU A 148 -4.96 -5.68 6.34
C LEU A 148 -5.56 -5.61 4.94
N TYR A 149 -5.08 -4.71 4.08
CA TYR A 149 -5.53 -4.66 2.68
C TYR A 149 -5.19 -5.95 1.94
N ARG A 150 -3.95 -6.47 2.07
CA ARG A 150 -3.52 -7.69 1.39
C ARG A 150 -4.29 -8.91 1.88
N ILE A 151 -4.46 -9.08 3.20
CA ILE A 151 -5.29 -10.17 3.75
C ILE A 151 -6.70 -10.11 3.16
N ARG A 152 -7.32 -8.92 3.11
CA ARG A 152 -8.67 -8.79 2.57
C ARG A 152 -8.75 -9.12 1.09
N ILE A 153 -7.81 -8.65 0.28
CA ILE A 153 -7.75 -9.00 -1.15
C ILE A 153 -7.56 -10.52 -1.30
N GLY A 154 -6.65 -11.11 -0.51
CA GLY A 154 -6.41 -12.55 -0.51
C GLY A 154 -7.66 -13.36 -0.14
N LEU A 155 -8.43 -12.93 0.86
CA LEU A 155 -9.69 -13.58 1.26
C LEU A 155 -10.77 -13.53 0.17
N LEU A 156 -10.72 -12.55 -0.73
CA LEU A 156 -11.62 -12.47 -1.89
C LEU A 156 -11.12 -13.31 -3.07
N ALA A 157 -9.80 -13.48 -3.18
CA ALA A 157 -9.16 -14.10 -4.34
C ALA A 157 -8.94 -15.61 -4.19
N PHE A 158 -8.67 -16.10 -2.97
CA PHE A 158 -8.13 -17.44 -2.75
C PHE A 158 -8.95 -18.25 -1.75
N SER A 159 -8.89 -19.57 -1.90
CA SER A 159 -9.46 -20.49 -0.92
C SER A 159 -8.65 -20.49 0.38
N PRO A 160 -9.24 -20.91 1.52
CA PRO A 160 -8.51 -21.06 2.77
C PRO A 160 -7.27 -21.95 2.64
N GLU A 161 -7.30 -23.01 1.84
CA GLU A 161 -6.15 -23.90 1.61
C GLU A 161 -4.99 -23.15 0.93
N GLN A 162 -5.30 -22.34 -0.09
CA GLN A 162 -4.30 -21.54 -0.81
C GLN A 162 -3.70 -20.43 0.07
N LEU A 163 -4.50 -19.85 0.96
CA LEU A 163 -4.05 -18.81 1.88
C LEU A 163 -3.13 -19.34 2.98
N THR A 164 -3.33 -20.60 3.38
CA THR A 164 -2.67 -21.24 4.53
C THR A 164 -1.52 -22.19 4.19
N GLN A 165 -1.35 -22.53 2.91
CA GLN A 165 -0.23 -23.34 2.46
C GLN A 165 1.13 -22.73 2.82
N ASN A 166 2.18 -23.54 2.82
CA ASN A 166 3.53 -23.06 3.06
C ASN A 166 3.94 -22.06 1.96
N GLY A 167 4.44 -20.89 2.34
CA GLY A 167 4.71 -19.76 1.45
C GLY A 167 3.45 -19.04 0.95
N GLY A 168 2.29 -19.34 1.52
CA GLY A 168 1.02 -18.64 1.30
C GLY A 168 0.97 -17.28 2.00
N LEU A 169 -0.01 -16.47 1.61
CA LEU A 169 -0.12 -15.09 2.08
C LEU A 169 -0.18 -14.99 3.61
N LEU A 170 -1.03 -15.80 4.27
CA LEU A 170 -1.24 -15.68 5.72
C LEU A 170 0.00 -16.05 6.54
N GLU A 171 0.89 -16.89 6.01
CA GLU A 171 2.14 -17.21 6.68
C GLU A 171 3.08 -16.00 6.75
N GLY A 172 3.08 -15.14 5.73
CA GLY A 172 3.86 -13.89 5.73
C GLY A 172 3.23 -12.78 6.57
N GLU A 173 1.91 -12.70 6.62
CA GLU A 173 1.17 -11.58 7.22
C GLU A 173 0.87 -11.76 8.72
N LEU A 174 0.46 -12.97 9.13
CA LEU A 174 -0.01 -13.24 10.50
C LEU A 174 1.03 -13.01 11.59
N PRO A 175 2.34 -13.33 11.43
CA PRO A 175 3.31 -13.13 12.50
C PRO A 175 3.40 -11.66 12.92
N VAL A 176 3.43 -10.74 11.94
CA VAL A 176 3.45 -9.30 12.20
C VAL A 176 2.12 -8.84 12.77
N LEU A 177 1.00 -9.35 12.22
CA LEU A 177 -0.33 -8.99 12.70
C LEU A 177 -0.50 -9.35 14.19
N ILE A 178 -0.11 -10.56 14.59
CA ILE A 178 -0.19 -11.04 15.97
C ILE A 178 0.80 -10.31 16.89
N GLY A 179 2.03 -10.07 16.42
CA GLY A 179 3.03 -9.31 17.19
C GLY A 179 2.68 -7.84 17.38
N SER A 180 1.75 -7.30 16.59
CA SER A 180 1.32 -5.91 16.69
C SER A 180 0.21 -5.71 17.73
N GLY A 181 0.31 -4.64 18.52
CA GLY A 181 -0.67 -4.35 19.58
C GLY A 181 -2.10 -4.12 19.07
N ARG A 182 -2.28 -3.54 17.87
CA ARG A 182 -3.61 -3.34 17.25
C ARG A 182 -4.04 -4.53 16.40
N GLY A 183 -3.11 -5.21 15.73
CA GLY A 183 -3.43 -6.34 14.85
C GLY A 183 -3.78 -7.63 15.59
N VAL A 184 -3.31 -7.80 16.84
CA VAL A 184 -3.58 -9.01 17.62
C VAL A 184 -5.08 -9.28 17.80
N THR A 185 -5.91 -8.24 17.93
CA THR A 185 -7.37 -8.39 18.00
C THR A 185 -7.96 -8.83 16.67
N ILE A 186 -7.43 -8.33 15.55
CA ILE A 186 -7.88 -8.72 14.21
C ILE A 186 -7.51 -10.18 13.94
N ALA A 187 -6.29 -10.59 14.28
CA ALA A 187 -5.86 -11.99 14.18
C ALA A 187 -6.74 -12.92 15.03
N ALA A 188 -7.09 -12.51 16.26
CA ALA A 188 -8.00 -13.26 17.11
C ALA A 188 -9.42 -13.35 16.51
N SER A 189 -9.91 -12.27 15.92
CA SER A 189 -11.21 -12.24 15.24
C SER A 189 -11.24 -13.16 14.02
N LEU A 190 -10.19 -13.14 13.19
CA LEU A 190 -10.02 -14.07 12.05
C LEU A 190 -10.04 -15.53 12.53
N TYR A 191 -9.35 -15.85 13.62
CA TYR A 191 -9.34 -17.18 14.21
C TYR A 191 -10.74 -17.68 14.64
N VAL A 192 -11.54 -16.78 15.23
CA VAL A 192 -12.90 -17.11 15.69
C VAL A 192 -13.84 -17.27 14.49
N GLN A 193 -13.79 -16.34 13.54
CA GLN A 193 -14.72 -16.26 12.42
C GLN A 193 -14.46 -17.29 11.31
N MET A 194 -13.22 -17.74 11.13
CA MET A 194 -12.83 -18.63 10.04
C MET A 194 -12.16 -19.90 10.59
N ALA A 195 -12.93 -20.97 10.72
CA ALA A 195 -12.47 -22.21 11.34
C ALA A 195 -11.32 -22.86 10.56
N GLU A 196 -11.33 -22.70 9.24
CA GLU A 196 -10.34 -23.19 8.29
C GLU A 196 -8.96 -22.54 8.48
N LEU A 197 -8.91 -21.34 9.06
CA LEU A 197 -7.65 -20.62 9.31
C LEU A 197 -7.02 -20.98 10.67
N ARG A 198 -7.70 -21.72 11.54
CA ARG A 198 -7.17 -22.05 12.87
C ARG A 198 -5.83 -22.80 12.83
N PRO A 199 -5.63 -23.82 11.97
CA PRO A 199 -4.37 -24.56 11.94
C PRO A 199 -3.14 -23.68 11.63
N ILE A 200 -3.27 -22.71 10.71
CA ILE A 200 -2.17 -21.80 10.39
C ILE A 200 -1.90 -20.84 11.54
N VAL A 201 -2.96 -20.31 12.16
CA VAL A 201 -2.84 -19.35 13.26
C VAL A 201 -2.25 -20.02 14.49
N ASP A 202 -2.65 -21.26 14.80
CA ASP A 202 -2.08 -22.05 15.90
C ASP A 202 -0.59 -22.30 15.68
N ARG A 203 -0.21 -22.78 14.49
CA ARG A 203 1.19 -23.01 14.11
C ARG A 203 2.04 -21.75 14.26
N ILE A 204 1.53 -20.61 13.81
CA ILE A 204 2.23 -19.33 13.91
C ILE A 204 2.30 -18.89 15.36
N ALA A 205 1.19 -18.90 16.09
CA ALA A 205 1.11 -18.48 17.49
C ALA A 205 2.03 -19.30 18.40
N ASP A 206 2.20 -20.58 18.12
CA ASP A 206 3.11 -21.47 18.85
C ASP A 206 4.58 -21.19 18.56
N ALA A 207 4.91 -20.66 17.38
CA ALA A 207 6.26 -20.24 17.02
C ALA A 207 6.63 -18.83 17.51
N LEU A 208 5.67 -18.04 18.02
CA LEU A 208 5.90 -16.69 18.51
C LEU A 208 6.63 -16.66 19.87
N PRO A 209 7.32 -15.55 20.20
CA PRO A 209 7.80 -15.29 21.55
C PRO A 209 6.68 -15.39 22.59
N ALA A 210 7.00 -15.89 23.78
CA ALA A 210 6.02 -16.15 24.84
C ALA A 210 5.13 -14.93 25.18
N LEU A 211 5.69 -13.72 25.12
CA LEU A 211 4.95 -12.48 25.35
C LEU A 211 3.86 -12.25 24.30
N ASP A 212 4.17 -12.43 23.02
CA ASP A 212 3.23 -12.19 21.92
C ASP A 212 2.19 -13.31 21.84
N ARG A 213 2.59 -14.55 22.10
CA ARG A 213 1.65 -15.67 22.28
C ARG A 213 0.66 -15.39 23.42
N GLN A 214 1.12 -14.90 24.57
CA GLN A 214 0.24 -14.57 25.69
C GLN A 214 -0.73 -13.42 25.34
N ARG A 215 -0.27 -12.41 24.60
CA ARG A 215 -1.12 -11.32 24.10
C ARG A 215 -2.19 -11.84 23.16
N PHE A 216 -1.83 -12.73 22.24
CA PHE A 216 -2.76 -13.37 21.33
C PHE A 216 -3.83 -14.18 22.08
N LEU A 217 -3.42 -15.04 23.02
CA LEU A 217 -4.36 -15.82 23.83
C LEU A 217 -5.30 -14.94 24.66
N ASN A 218 -4.80 -13.81 25.18
CA ASN A 218 -5.64 -12.84 25.90
C ASN A 218 -6.63 -12.14 24.96
N ALA A 219 -6.23 -11.80 23.74
CA ALA A 219 -7.13 -11.25 22.72
C ALA A 219 -8.20 -12.29 22.32
N LEU A 220 -7.80 -13.54 22.07
CA LEU A 220 -8.70 -14.63 21.73
C LEU A 220 -9.73 -14.91 22.82
N ARG A 221 -9.33 -14.93 24.10
CA ARG A 221 -10.28 -15.07 25.23
C ARG A 221 -11.30 -13.94 25.29
N ARG A 222 -10.94 -12.72 24.91
CA ARG A 222 -11.88 -11.59 24.86
C ARG A 222 -12.84 -11.75 23.70
N GLU A 223 -12.34 -12.13 22.53
CA GLU A 223 -13.17 -12.34 21.34
C GLU A 223 -14.19 -13.48 21.51
N ILE A 224 -13.81 -14.58 22.19
CA ILE A 224 -14.72 -15.71 22.46
C ILE A 224 -15.80 -15.34 23.50
N ARG A 225 -15.53 -14.37 24.39
CA ARG A 225 -16.43 -13.97 25.49
C ARG A 225 -17.30 -12.75 25.15
N GLY A 226 -16.94 -11.99 24.12
CA GLY A 226 -17.73 -10.90 23.56
C GLY A 226 -18.85 -11.42 22.69
#